data_AF-A0A855YE94-F1
#
_entry.id   AF-A0A855YE94-F1
#
_cell.length_a   1.000
_cell.length_b   1.000
_cell.length_c   1.000
_cell.angle_alpha   90.00
_cell.angle_beta   90.00
_cell.angle_gamma   90.00
#
_symmetry.space_group_name_H-M   'P 1'
#
loop_
_entity.id
_entity.type
_entity.pdbx_description
1 polymer ?
#
loop_
_entity_poly.entity_id
_entity_poly.type
_entity_poly.pdbx_seq_one_letter_code
_entity_poly.pdbx_strand_id
1 'polypeptide(L)'
;MNGKFQFFTDTAALCLYDLAALKHRVEDTPDWWSIAEDELTEVNAGNCLFLNLGEDGQYEVTWSLDDAGKELETAQVYHLRVPSGNVYLGAADDVTGGELEPDESCGGVLLQLKPGNYACTVTKEDNQISINITPSLQSENSLNDLIRI
;
A
#
# COMPACT_ATOMS: atom_id res chain seq x y z
N MET A 1 -15.36 -2.58 -7.33
CA MET A 1 -14.71 -1.54 -8.17
C MET A 1 -13.40 -2.12 -8.70
N ASN A 2 -12.88 -1.69 -9.85
CA ASN A 2 -11.55 -2.11 -10.30
C ASN A 2 -10.92 -1.03 -11.17
N GLY A 3 -9.61 -1.14 -11.36
CA GLY A 3 -8.86 -0.22 -12.19
C GLY A 3 -7.46 -0.76 -12.50
N LYS A 4 -6.77 -0.03 -13.35
CA LYS A 4 -5.36 -0.28 -13.66
C LYS A 4 -4.63 1.04 -13.84
N PHE A 5 -3.37 1.07 -13.47
CA PHE A 5 -2.48 2.20 -13.72
C PHE A 5 -1.05 1.72 -13.88
N GLN A 6 -0.20 2.58 -14.40
CA GLN A 6 1.24 2.36 -14.48
C GLN A 6 1.93 3.43 -13.66
N PHE A 7 3.00 3.04 -12.98
CA PHE A 7 3.84 3.96 -12.23
C PHE A 7 5.31 3.61 -12.47
N PHE A 8 6.17 4.58 -12.18
CA PHE A 8 7.62 4.42 -12.17
C PHE A 8 8.11 4.66 -10.75
N THR A 9 9.12 3.90 -10.31
CA THR A 9 9.75 4.08 -8.99
C THR A 9 11.26 3.99 -9.11
N ASP A 10 11.95 4.87 -8.38
CA ASP A 10 13.42 4.89 -8.21
C ASP A 10 13.85 4.31 -6.86
N THR A 11 12.91 3.70 -6.14
CA THR A 11 13.12 3.11 -4.81
C THR A 11 12.60 1.68 -4.71
N ALA A 12 12.22 1.09 -5.84
CA ALA A 12 11.70 -0.27 -5.95
C ALA A 12 10.57 -0.58 -4.96
N ALA A 13 9.67 0.37 -4.66
CA ALA A 13 8.63 0.19 -3.66
C ALA A 13 7.26 0.76 -4.10
N LEU A 14 6.23 -0.05 -3.92
CA LEU A 14 4.82 0.34 -4.07
C LEU A 14 4.19 0.48 -2.68
N CYS A 15 3.38 1.50 -2.45
CA CYS A 15 2.67 1.69 -1.19
C CYS A 15 1.14 1.68 -1.37
N LEU A 16 0.44 1.23 -0.33
CA LEU A 16 -1.01 1.28 -0.21
C LEU A 16 -1.38 1.71 1.21
N TYR A 17 -2.03 2.86 1.38
CA TYR A 17 -2.42 3.35 2.71
C TYR A 17 -3.52 4.40 2.67
N ASP A 18 -4.22 4.59 3.78
CA ASP A 18 -5.13 5.73 3.97
C ASP A 18 -4.36 6.95 4.47
N LEU A 19 -4.54 8.12 3.86
CA LEU A 19 -3.78 9.33 4.21
C LEU A 19 -3.87 9.67 5.71
N ALA A 20 -5.03 9.46 6.32
CA ALA A 20 -5.21 9.72 7.74
C ALA A 20 -4.46 8.73 8.65
N ALA A 21 -4.05 7.56 8.15
CA ALA A 21 -3.29 6.57 8.91
C ALA A 21 -1.81 6.94 9.10
N LEU A 22 -1.24 7.78 8.23
CA LEU A 22 0.15 8.25 8.32
C LEU A 22 0.27 9.74 8.67
N LYS A 23 -0.81 10.40 9.10
CA LYS A 23 -0.77 11.82 9.51
C LYS A 23 0.26 12.14 10.59
N HIS A 24 0.60 11.17 11.45
CA HIS A 24 1.63 11.35 12.47
C HIS A 24 3.06 11.38 11.92
N ARG A 25 3.26 10.98 10.65
CA ARG A 25 4.56 10.98 9.95
C ARG A 25 4.77 12.22 9.07
N VAL A 26 3.82 13.15 9.00
CA VAL A 26 3.91 14.31 8.07
C VAL A 26 5.13 15.19 8.33
N GLU A 27 5.59 15.30 9.59
CA GLU A 27 6.77 16.08 9.97
C GLU A 27 8.08 15.26 10.00
N ASP A 28 8.03 13.95 9.72
CA ASP A 28 9.22 13.10 9.62
C ASP A 28 10.02 13.39 8.34
N THR A 29 11.20 12.79 8.19
CA THR A 29 11.99 12.93 6.96
C THR A 29 11.25 12.32 5.76
N PRO A 30 11.38 12.85 4.53
CA PRO A 30 10.69 12.31 3.35
C PRO A 30 10.93 10.82 3.07
N ASP A 31 12.04 10.28 3.58
CA ASP A 31 12.53 8.92 3.39
C ASP A 31 12.44 8.05 4.65
N TRP A 32 11.67 8.45 5.67
CA TRP A 32 11.55 7.70 6.95
C TRP A 32 11.21 6.22 6.74
N TRP A 33 10.41 5.93 5.72
CA TRP A 33 9.93 4.60 5.34
C TRP A 33 11.04 3.70 4.76
N SER A 34 12.20 4.25 4.39
CA SER A 34 13.39 3.46 4.03
C SER A 34 14.09 2.85 5.24
N ILE A 35 13.72 3.27 6.45
CA ILE A 35 14.19 2.69 7.71
C ILE A 35 13.34 1.46 8.00
N ALA A 36 13.94 0.27 7.88
CA ALA A 36 13.24 -1.01 8.00
C ALA A 36 12.43 -1.17 9.31
N GLU A 37 12.92 -0.63 10.42
CA GLU A 37 12.23 -0.70 11.71
C GLU A 37 10.94 0.14 11.72
N ASP A 38 10.97 1.33 11.11
CA ASP A 38 9.81 2.20 10.98
C ASP A 38 8.80 1.63 9.98
N GLU A 39 9.27 1.16 8.82
CA GLU A 39 8.44 0.48 7.82
C GLU A 39 7.67 -0.68 8.45
N LEU A 40 8.38 -1.60 9.12
CA LEU A 40 7.80 -2.78 9.72
C LEU A 40 6.81 -2.43 10.84
N THR A 41 7.09 -1.38 11.61
CA THR A 41 6.20 -0.90 12.68
C THR A 41 4.87 -0.42 12.12
N GLU A 42 4.90 0.40 11.07
CA GLU A 42 3.68 0.94 10.44
C GLU A 42 2.90 -0.15 9.69
N VAL A 43 3.60 -1.07 9.02
CA VAL A 43 3.00 -2.23 8.35
C VAL A 43 2.30 -3.14 9.36
N ASN A 44 2.95 -3.46 10.49
CA ASN A 44 2.33 -4.30 11.51
C ASN A 44 1.14 -3.62 12.21
N ALA A 45 1.18 -2.30 12.39
CA ALA A 45 0.04 -1.53 12.87
C ALA A 45 -1.12 -1.43 11.84
N GLY A 46 -0.89 -1.88 10.61
CA GLY A 46 -1.81 -1.79 9.48
C GLY A 46 -2.02 -0.36 8.98
N ASN A 47 -1.09 0.55 9.25
CA ASN A 47 -1.20 1.94 8.80
C ASN A 47 -0.91 2.08 7.31
N CYS A 48 -0.02 1.24 6.78
CA CYS A 48 0.34 1.19 5.38
C CYS A 48 0.77 -0.22 4.99
N LEU A 49 0.82 -0.49 3.69
CA LEU A 49 1.53 -1.63 3.13
C LEU A 49 2.61 -1.08 2.21
N PHE A 50 3.87 -1.38 2.50
CA PHE A 50 4.99 -1.17 1.59
C PHE A 50 5.35 -2.50 0.95
N LEU A 51 5.24 -2.58 -0.37
CA LEU A 51 5.48 -3.77 -1.17
C LEU A 51 6.82 -3.59 -1.89
N ASN A 52 7.88 -4.17 -1.33
CA ASN A 52 9.24 -4.05 -1.88
C ASN A 52 9.37 -4.93 -3.13
N LEU A 53 9.59 -4.29 -4.28
CA LEU A 53 9.56 -4.88 -5.64
C LEU A 53 10.89 -5.50 -6.07
N GLY A 54 11.98 -5.10 -5.40
CA GLY A 54 13.34 -5.61 -5.61
C GLY A 54 14.16 -4.84 -6.65
N GLU A 55 13.53 -4.21 -7.64
CA GLU A 55 14.19 -3.44 -8.69
C GLU A 55 13.42 -2.16 -9.05
N ASP A 56 14.15 -1.11 -9.40
CA ASP A 56 13.60 0.15 -9.92
C ASP A 56 12.97 -0.05 -11.30
N GLY A 57 12.07 0.85 -11.68
CA GLY A 57 11.55 0.89 -13.03
C GLY A 57 10.03 1.04 -13.10
N GLN A 58 9.49 0.66 -14.25
CA GLN A 58 8.07 0.81 -14.56
C GLN A 58 7.30 -0.48 -14.28
N TYR A 59 6.20 -0.35 -13.55
CA TYR A 59 5.29 -1.44 -13.20
C TYR A 59 3.86 -1.09 -13.62
N GLU A 60 3.06 -2.13 -13.90
CA GLU A 60 1.61 -2.01 -14.10
C GLU A 60 0.89 -2.65 -12.91
N VAL A 61 -0.02 -1.89 -12.30
CA VAL A 61 -0.85 -2.36 -11.18
C VAL A 61 -2.27 -2.53 -11.67
N THR A 62 -2.81 -3.73 -11.50
CA THR A 62 -4.26 -3.99 -11.60
C THR A 62 -4.82 -4.16 -10.20
N TRP A 63 -5.86 -3.40 -9.87
CA TRP A 63 -6.48 -3.48 -8.56
C TRP A 63 -7.99 -3.71 -8.65
N SER A 64 -8.54 -4.37 -7.63
CA SER A 64 -9.97 -4.59 -7.51
C SER A 64 -10.41 -4.54 -6.06
N LEU A 65 -11.52 -3.85 -5.81
CA LEU A 65 -12.29 -3.91 -4.58
C LEU A 65 -13.42 -4.93 -4.79
N ASP A 66 -13.33 -6.06 -4.08
CA ASP A 66 -14.34 -7.13 -4.10
C ASP A 66 -15.04 -7.21 -2.74
N ASP A 67 -16.37 -7.29 -2.75
CA ASP A 67 -17.17 -7.55 -1.54
C ASP A 67 -17.37 -9.06 -1.32
N ALA A 68 -17.04 -9.89 -2.32
CA ALA A 68 -17.20 -11.34 -2.30
C ALA A 68 -15.82 -12.01 -2.27
N GLY A 69 -15.24 -12.13 -1.08
CA GLY A 69 -13.92 -12.71 -0.83
C GLY A 69 -13.67 -14.05 -1.54
N LYS A 70 -13.08 -13.98 -2.73
CA LYS A 70 -12.37 -15.11 -3.33
C LYS A 70 -11.00 -15.16 -2.71
N GLU A 71 -10.86 -16.02 -1.70
CA GLU A 71 -9.55 -16.39 -1.18
C GLU A 71 -8.76 -17.06 -2.32
N LEU A 72 -7.69 -16.40 -2.75
CA LEU A 72 -6.69 -17.01 -3.63
C LEU A 72 -5.76 -17.80 -2.73
N GLU A 73 -5.89 -19.14 -2.71
CA GLU A 73 -5.20 -20.05 -1.80
C GLU A 73 -3.65 -19.92 -1.76
N THR A 74 -3.04 -19.23 -2.73
CA THR A 74 -1.58 -19.07 -2.85
C THR A 74 -1.08 -17.65 -2.65
N ALA A 75 -1.98 -16.67 -2.49
CA ALA A 75 -1.58 -15.28 -2.46
C ALA A 75 -1.38 -14.79 -1.02
N GLN A 76 -0.36 -13.95 -0.82
CA GLN A 76 -0.08 -13.37 0.49
C GLN A 76 -1.16 -12.35 0.83
N VAL A 77 -1.69 -12.44 2.04
CA VAL A 77 -2.74 -11.56 2.56
C VAL A 77 -2.13 -10.65 3.61
N TYR A 78 -2.32 -9.35 3.43
CA TYR A 78 -1.92 -8.32 4.39
C TYR A 78 -3.13 -7.49 4.81
N HIS A 79 -3.06 -6.88 5.98
CA HIS A 79 -4.15 -6.12 6.57
C HIS A 79 -3.85 -4.63 6.61
N LEU A 80 -4.87 -3.83 6.31
CA LEU A 80 -4.78 -2.38 6.24
C LEU A 80 -5.96 -1.75 6.98
N ARG A 81 -5.68 -0.70 7.76
CA ARG A 81 -6.66 0.19 8.36
C ARG A 81 -6.93 1.36 7.43
N VAL A 82 -8.22 1.67 7.25
CA VAL A 82 -8.69 2.77 6.41
C VAL A 82 -9.57 3.68 7.28
N PRO A 83 -8.97 4.57 8.10
CA PRO A 83 -9.72 5.42 9.02
C PRO A 83 -10.56 6.51 8.33
N SER A 84 -10.15 7.05 7.17
CA SER A 84 -10.85 8.16 6.50
C SER A 84 -11.58 7.73 5.23
N GLY A 85 -11.13 6.67 4.57
CA GLY A 85 -11.60 6.24 3.27
C GLY A 85 -10.82 6.85 2.11
N ASN A 86 -9.85 7.74 2.34
CA ASN A 86 -9.01 8.34 1.31
C ASN A 86 -7.70 7.55 1.20
N VAL A 87 -7.63 6.63 0.24
CA VAL A 87 -6.55 5.65 0.15
C VAL A 87 -5.67 5.94 -1.06
N TYR A 88 -4.38 6.12 -0.84
CA TYR A 88 -3.37 6.19 -1.89
C TYR A 88 -2.85 4.79 -2.23
N LEU A 89 -2.71 4.53 -3.52
CA LEU A 89 -2.05 3.35 -4.09
C LEU A 89 -1.09 3.82 -5.18
N GLY A 90 0.22 3.73 -4.96
CA GLY A 90 1.22 4.27 -5.89
C GLY A 90 2.65 4.08 -5.41
N ALA A 91 3.59 4.80 -6.03
CA ALA A 91 5.00 4.72 -5.66
C ALA A 91 5.23 5.14 -4.20
N ALA A 92 6.13 4.45 -3.49
CA ALA A 92 6.51 4.85 -2.14
C ALA A 92 7.27 6.19 -2.11
N ASP A 93 7.82 6.61 -3.25
CA ASP A 93 8.44 7.92 -3.48
C ASP A 93 7.52 9.10 -3.10
N ASP A 94 6.20 8.90 -3.15
CA ASP A 94 5.18 9.92 -2.89
C ASP A 94 4.54 9.80 -1.49
N VAL A 95 5.06 8.95 -0.60
CA VAL A 95 4.44 8.71 0.71
C VAL A 95 4.52 9.94 1.62
N THR A 96 3.54 10.06 2.52
CA THR A 96 3.47 11.13 3.53
C THR A 96 4.78 11.25 4.32
N GLY A 97 5.35 12.44 4.33
CA GLY A 97 6.61 12.79 5.00
C GLY A 97 7.18 14.09 4.45
N GLY A 98 8.07 14.74 5.19
CA GLY A 98 8.70 15.99 4.75
C GLY A 98 7.71 17.12 4.46
N GLU A 99 6.63 17.20 5.22
CA GLU A 99 5.49 18.12 5.05
C GLU A 99 4.68 17.91 3.75
N LEU A 100 4.85 16.77 3.08
CA LEU A 100 4.14 16.42 1.85
C LEU A 100 3.19 15.23 2.05
N GLU A 101 2.16 15.18 1.22
CA GLU A 101 1.22 14.07 1.07
C GLU A 101 0.99 13.82 -0.43
N PRO A 102 0.68 12.59 -0.85
CA PRO A 102 0.41 12.30 -2.26
C PRO A 102 -0.88 12.98 -2.72
N ASP A 103 -0.85 13.48 -3.95
CA ASP A 103 -1.99 14.13 -4.61
C ASP A 103 -2.21 13.58 -6.04
N GLU A 104 -3.08 14.23 -6.81
CA GLU A 104 -3.41 13.80 -8.19
C GLU A 104 -2.25 13.95 -9.19
N SER A 105 -1.14 14.60 -8.80
CA SER A 105 0.05 14.74 -9.64
C SER A 105 1.03 13.57 -9.51
N CYS A 106 0.88 12.74 -8.46
CA CYS A 106 1.71 11.56 -8.20
C CYS A 106 1.41 10.41 -9.17
N GLY A 107 2.36 9.47 -9.32
CA GLY A 107 2.28 8.35 -10.26
C GLY A 107 1.28 7.24 -9.90
N GLY A 108 0.47 7.43 -8.87
CA GLY A 108 -0.49 6.46 -8.33
C GLY A 108 -1.95 6.81 -8.58
N VAL A 109 -2.82 6.29 -7.72
CA VAL A 109 -4.26 6.58 -7.70
C VAL A 109 -4.74 6.86 -6.29
N LEU A 110 -5.67 7.81 -6.17
CA LEU A 110 -6.45 8.04 -4.96
C LEU A 110 -7.80 7.31 -5.07
N LEU A 111 -8.04 6.39 -4.15
CA LEU A 111 -9.22 5.55 -4.06
C LEU A 111 -10.13 6.06 -2.95
N GLN A 112 -11.44 6.09 -3.23
CA GLN A 112 -12.45 6.35 -2.21
C GLN A 112 -13.04 5.03 -1.72
N LEU A 113 -12.65 4.63 -0.50
CA LEU A 113 -13.16 3.46 0.20
C LEU A 113 -14.09 3.87 1.35
N LYS A 114 -14.86 2.91 1.86
CA LYS A 114 -15.56 3.11 3.14
C LYS A 114 -14.55 2.97 4.28
N PRO A 115 -14.64 3.80 5.34
CA PRO A 115 -13.81 3.58 6.52
C PRO A 115 -14.00 2.18 7.12
N GLY A 116 -12.90 1.55 7.52
CA GLY A 116 -12.89 0.18 8.03
C GLY A 116 -11.54 -0.51 7.89
N ASN A 117 -11.52 -1.83 8.05
CA ASN A 117 -10.31 -2.62 7.83
C ASN A 117 -10.46 -3.46 6.57
N TYR A 118 -9.33 -3.71 5.91
CA TYR A 118 -9.29 -4.44 4.65
C TYR A 118 -8.19 -5.49 4.65
N ALA A 119 -8.47 -6.63 4.02
CA ALA A 119 -7.48 -7.62 3.62
C ALA A 119 -7.09 -7.36 2.16
N CYS A 120 -5.78 -7.29 1.92
CA CYS A 120 -5.16 -7.00 0.65
C CYS A 120 -4.38 -8.24 0.22
N THR A 121 -4.83 -8.86 -0.86
CA THR A 121 -4.19 -10.01 -1.48
C THR A 121 -3.31 -9.52 -2.62
N VAL A 122 -2.02 -9.84 -2.58
CA VAL A 122 -1.03 -9.30 -3.52
C VAL A 122 -0.31 -10.42 -4.27
N THR A 123 -0.16 -10.25 -5.58
CA THR A 123 0.67 -11.12 -6.43
C THR A 123 1.47 -10.29 -7.43
N LYS A 124 2.68 -10.73 -7.75
CA LYS A 124 3.55 -10.12 -8.77
C LYS A 124 4.05 -11.18 -9.74
N GLU A 125 3.98 -10.86 -11.03
CA GLU A 125 4.58 -11.63 -12.13
C GLU A 125 5.31 -10.64 -13.04
N ASP A 126 6.65 -10.70 -13.04
CA ASP A 126 7.53 -9.69 -13.63
C ASP A 126 7.14 -8.27 -13.17
N ASN A 127 6.79 -7.39 -14.12
CA ASN A 127 6.41 -6.01 -13.83
C ASN A 127 4.89 -5.82 -13.67
N GLN A 128 4.12 -6.91 -13.57
CA GLN A 128 2.67 -6.86 -13.37
C GLN A 128 2.32 -7.20 -11.93
N ILE A 129 1.63 -6.28 -11.26
CA ILE A 129 1.19 -6.42 -9.87
C ILE A 129 -0.33 -6.48 -9.84
N SER A 130 -0.88 -7.45 -9.13
CA SER A 130 -2.31 -7.56 -8.88
C SER A 130 -2.60 -7.39 -7.40
N ILE A 131 -3.55 -6.51 -7.07
CA ILE A 131 -3.99 -6.24 -5.70
C ILE A 131 -5.50 -6.40 -5.61
N ASN A 132 -5.95 -7.34 -4.79
CA ASN A 132 -7.36 -7.49 -4.45
C ASN A 132 -7.60 -6.99 -3.03
N ILE A 133 -8.54 -6.06 -2.86
CA ILE A 133 -8.86 -5.40 -1.60
C ILE A 133 -10.26 -5.86 -1.19
N THR A 134 -10.40 -6.41 0.01
CA THR A 134 -11.68 -6.92 0.54
C THR A 134 -11.90 -6.44 1.98
N PRO A 135 -13.12 -6.13 2.41
CA PRO A 135 -13.39 -5.81 3.81
C PRO A 135 -12.93 -6.94 4.74
N SER A 136 -12.31 -6.59 5.87
CA SER A 136 -11.80 -7.53 6.86
C SER A 136 -12.19 -7.12 8.28
N LEU A 137 -12.18 -8.11 9.19
CA LEU A 137 -12.25 -7.84 10.63
C LEU A 137 -10.86 -7.57 11.23
N GLN A 138 -9.80 -8.04 10.57
CA GLN A 138 -8.42 -7.86 11.01
C GLN A 138 -7.86 -6.52 10.52
N SER A 139 -7.11 -5.84 11.39
CA SER A 139 -6.55 -4.51 11.16
C SER A 139 -5.03 -4.45 11.21
N GLU A 140 -4.38 -5.51 11.68
CA GLU A 140 -2.95 -5.55 12.01
C GLU A 140 -2.30 -6.73 11.32
N ASN A 141 -0.97 -6.63 11.14
CA ASN A 141 -0.15 -7.73 10.63
C ASN A 141 0.76 -8.26 11.75
N SER A 142 1.38 -9.42 11.51
CA SER A 142 2.35 -10.02 12.42
C SER A 142 3.55 -10.53 11.64
N LEU A 143 4.17 -9.60 10.91
CA LEU A 143 5.35 -9.85 10.10
C LEU A 143 6.62 -9.65 10.93
N ASN A 144 7.62 -10.50 10.69
CA ASN A 144 8.95 -10.37 11.29
C ASN A 144 9.98 -9.74 10.34
N ASP A 145 9.61 -9.58 9.07
CA ASP A 145 10.44 -9.03 7.99
C ASP A 145 9.57 -8.16 7.08
N LEU A 146 10.21 -7.31 6.29
CA LEU A 146 9.57 -6.45 5.29
C LEU A 146 8.84 -7.28 4.22
N ILE A 147 7.76 -6.74 3.67
CA ILE A 147 7.03 -7.38 2.57
C ILE A 147 7.87 -7.29 1.30
N ARG A 148 8.19 -8.44 0.70
CA ARG A 148 8.94 -8.54 -0.57
C ARG A 148 8.12 -9.35 -1.58
N ILE A 149 7.95 -8.82 -2.79
CA ILE A 149 7.12 -9.41 -3.86
C ILE A 149 7.80 -9.48 -5.22
#